data_AF-A0A550H475-F1
#
_entry.id   AF-A0A550H475-F1
#
_cell.length_a   1.000
_cell.length_b   1.000
_cell.length_c   1.000
_cell.angle_alpha   90.00
_cell.angle_beta   90.00
_cell.angle_gamma   90.00
#
_symmetry.space_group_name_H-M   'P 1'
#
loop_
_entity.id
_entity.type
_entity.pdbx_description
1 polymer ?
#
loop_
_entity_poly.entity_id
_entity_poly.type
_entity_poly.pdbx_seq_one_letter_code
_entity_poly.pdbx_strand_id
1 'polypeptide(L)'
;MDLNSERIASINCRSVIVLTENDYALLNDIKIFLEELAPKSREYPHPSNAHSHLRSMLLPPDKTLPVIDGNIEFGTWQSLLFVETDVYPRQRKLILQVIGEQ
;
A
#
# COMPACT_ATOMS: atom_id res chain seq x y z
N MET A 1 -30.20 4.80 -15.64
CA MET A 1 -28.83 4.59 -15.15
C MET A 1 -28.95 4.78 -13.65
N ASP A 2 -29.15 3.67 -12.94
CA ASP A 2 -29.38 3.71 -11.50
C ASP A 2 -28.12 4.18 -10.81
N LEU A 3 -28.22 5.27 -10.04
CA LEU A 3 -27.17 5.81 -9.17
C LEU A 3 -27.08 4.99 -7.85
N ASN A 4 -27.41 3.70 -7.90
CA ASN A 4 -27.65 2.89 -6.72
C ASN A 4 -26.33 2.49 -6.04
N SER A 5 -26.10 3.06 -4.86
CA SER A 5 -25.21 2.57 -3.79
C SER A 5 -23.70 2.54 -4.09
N GLU A 6 -23.14 3.66 -4.54
CA GLU A 6 -21.67 3.79 -4.56
C GLU A 6 -21.12 3.88 -3.13
N ARG A 7 -20.50 2.78 -2.68
CA ARG A 7 -19.78 2.74 -1.40
C ARG A 7 -18.28 2.95 -1.64
N ILE A 8 -17.61 3.42 -0.62
CA ILE A 8 -16.17 3.62 -0.61
C ILE A 8 -15.57 2.82 0.55
N ALA A 9 -14.55 2.03 0.24
CA ALA A 9 -13.71 1.36 1.22
C ALA A 9 -12.40 2.13 1.40
N SER A 10 -12.11 2.57 2.61
CA SER A 10 -10.79 3.10 2.98
C SER A 10 -10.03 2.05 3.79
N ILE A 11 -8.78 1.82 3.42
CA ILE A 11 -7.88 0.92 4.11
C ILE A 11 -6.74 1.76 4.66
N ASN A 12 -6.47 1.68 5.96
CA ASN A 12 -5.32 2.32 6.59
C ASN A 12 -4.42 1.27 7.23
N CYS A 13 -3.10 1.46 7.08
CA CYS A 13 -2.10 0.70 7.79
C CYS A 13 -1.06 1.61 8.46
N ARG A 14 -0.40 1.13 9.51
CA ARG A 14 0.81 1.78 10.07
C ARG A 14 2.10 1.38 9.32
N SER A 15 1.95 0.69 8.18
CA SER A 15 3.00 0.38 7.19
C SER A 15 2.49 0.75 5.81
N VAL A 16 2.99 0.12 4.74
CA VAL A 16 2.70 0.54 3.36
C VAL A 16 1.69 -0.39 2.68
N ILE A 17 0.76 0.21 1.95
CA ILE A 17 -0.13 -0.48 1.00
C ILE A 17 0.02 0.17 -0.36
N VAL A 18 0.17 -0.64 -1.41
CA VAL A 18 0.28 -0.16 -2.79
C VAL A 18 -0.81 -0.77 -3.67
N LEU A 19 -1.23 -0.02 -4.68
CA LEU A 19 -2.15 -0.47 -5.70
C LEU A 19 -1.39 -0.56 -7.02
N THR A 20 -1.08 -1.78 -7.44
CA THR A 20 -0.24 -2.04 -8.63
C THR A 20 -0.46 -3.47 -9.12
N GLU A 21 0.25 -3.89 -10.15
CA GLU A 21 0.14 -5.23 -10.68
C GLU A 21 0.89 -6.25 -9.79
N ASN A 22 0.25 -7.39 -9.53
CA ASN A 22 0.89 -8.50 -8.83
C ASN A 22 1.72 -9.36 -9.80
N ASP A 23 2.72 -8.74 -10.41
CA ASP A 23 3.67 -9.38 -11.31
C ASP A 23 5.06 -9.53 -10.66
N TYR A 24 5.70 -10.68 -10.85
CA TYR A 24 6.97 -10.98 -10.19
C TYR A 24 8.11 -10.07 -10.65
N ALA A 25 8.16 -9.71 -11.94
CA ALA A 25 9.18 -8.82 -12.47
C ALA A 25 8.96 -7.40 -11.94
N LEU A 26 7.72 -6.90 -11.96
CA LEU A 26 7.39 -5.59 -11.41
C LEU A 26 7.69 -5.49 -9.90
N LEU A 27 7.40 -6.54 -9.14
CA LEU A 27 7.75 -6.62 -7.72
C LEU A 27 9.26 -6.53 -7.49
N ASN A 28 10.07 -7.05 -8.42
CA ASN A 28 11.52 -6.91 -8.37
C ASN A 28 11.96 -5.47 -8.74
N ASP A 29 11.35 -4.88 -9.76
CA ASP A 29 11.61 -3.49 -10.16
C ASP A 29 11.32 -2.51 -9.03
N ILE A 30 10.20 -2.70 -8.31
CA ILE A 30 9.86 -1.90 -7.12
C ILE A 30 10.93 -2.02 -6.03
N LYS A 31 11.47 -3.23 -5.79
CA LYS A 31 12.55 -3.43 -4.80
C LYS A 31 13.81 -2.69 -5.20
N ILE A 32 14.21 -2.79 -6.47
CA ILE A 32 15.37 -2.09 -7.03
C ILE A 32 15.18 -0.59 -6.87
N PHE A 33 14.03 -0.06 -7.32
CA PHE A 33 13.70 1.36 -7.24
C PHE A 33 13.74 1.91 -5.81
N LEU A 34 13.19 1.19 -4.83
CA LEU A 34 13.25 1.59 -3.42
C LEU A 34 14.66 1.53 -2.84
N GLU A 35 15.49 0.59 -3.31
CA GLU A 35 16.90 0.49 -2.93
C GLU A 35 17.72 1.66 -3.51
N GLU A 36 17.41 2.11 -4.73
CA GLU A 36 18.05 3.30 -5.33
C GLU A 36 17.66 4.60 -4.61
N LEU A 37 16.37 4.77 -4.29
CA LEU A 37 15.87 5.99 -3.65
C LEU A 37 16.30 6.12 -2.18
N ALA A 38 16.22 5.01 -1.44
CA ALA A 38 16.55 4.98 -0.02
C ALA A 38 17.30 3.68 0.31
N PRO A 39 18.60 3.57 -0.04
CA PRO A 39 19.39 2.35 0.15
C PRO A 39 19.48 1.96 1.62
N LYS A 40 19.49 0.66 1.91
CA LYS A 40 19.71 0.13 3.27
C LYS A 40 21.15 0.35 3.74
N SER A 41 22.09 0.36 2.80
CA SER A 41 23.54 0.50 3.04
C SER A 41 24.00 1.94 3.27
N ARG A 42 23.15 2.93 2.99
CA ARG A 42 23.49 4.33 3.17
C ARG A 42 23.52 4.68 4.66
N GLU A 43 24.52 5.46 5.06
CA GLU A 43 24.56 6.05 6.39
C GLU A 43 23.57 7.21 6.47
N TYR A 44 22.58 7.08 7.36
CA TYR A 44 21.63 8.14 7.68
C TYR A 44 21.88 8.62 9.11
N PRO A 45 21.61 9.91 9.41
CA PRO A 45 21.67 10.40 10.79
C PRO A 45 20.69 9.71 11.74
N HIS A 46 19.55 9.23 11.23
CA HIS A 46 18.59 8.46 12.03
C HIS A 46 19.07 7.01 12.19
N PRO A 47 19.09 6.44 13.41
CA PRO A 47 19.68 5.13 13.65
C PRO A 47 18.85 3.98 13.08
N SER A 48 19.52 2.88 12.75
CA SER A 48 18.99 1.53 12.46
C SER A 48 18.06 1.37 11.24
N ASN A 49 17.01 2.17 11.09
CA ASN A 49 15.93 1.92 10.13
C ASN A 49 15.46 3.17 9.36
N ALA A 50 16.34 4.18 9.20
CA ALA A 50 16.03 5.40 8.46
C ALA A 50 15.49 5.12 7.04
N HIS A 51 16.09 4.16 6.33
CA HIS A 51 15.63 3.74 5.00
C HIS A 51 14.16 3.26 5.03
N SER A 52 13.73 2.54 6.07
CA SER A 52 12.36 2.05 6.24
C SER A 52 11.37 3.21 6.34
N HIS A 53 11.71 4.24 7.13
CA HIS A 53 10.93 5.48 7.25
C HIS A 53 10.83 6.21 5.91
N LEU A 54 11.96 6.39 5.22
CA LEU A 54 12.00 7.07 3.91
C LEU A 54 11.17 6.34 2.85
N ARG A 55 11.30 5.01 2.77
CA ARG A 55 10.49 4.19 1.85
C ARG A 55 9.01 4.25 2.18
N SER A 56 8.65 4.23 3.47
CA SER A 56 7.24 4.34 3.88
C SER A 56 6.64 5.70 3.57
N MET A 57 7.44 6.78 3.61
CA MET A 57 6.98 8.12 3.24
C MET A 57 6.67 8.24 1.74
N LEU A 58 7.38 7.49 0.89
CA LEU A 58 7.16 7.49 -0.56
C LEU A 58 5.90 6.73 -0.98
N LEU A 59 5.37 5.87 -0.10
CA LEU A 59 4.28 4.96 -0.42
C LEU A 59 3.13 5.18 0.58
N PRO A 60 2.08 5.94 0.21
CA PRO A 60 1.02 6.32 1.12
C PRO A 60 0.41 5.11 1.85
N PRO A 61 0.24 5.18 3.17
CA PRO A 61 -0.19 4.05 4.01
C PRO A 61 -1.67 3.68 3.84
N ASP A 62 -2.43 4.51 3.14
CA ASP A 62 -3.86 4.35 2.93
C ASP A 62 -4.24 4.22 1.44
N LYS A 63 -5.38 3.57 1.20
CA LYS A 63 -6.02 3.46 -0.12
C LYS A 63 -7.53 3.59 0.02
N THR A 64 -8.14 4.25 -0.95
CA THR A 64 -9.58 4.43 -1.06
C THR A 64 -10.03 3.74 -2.35
N LEU A 65 -10.93 2.77 -2.23
CA LEU A 65 -11.36 1.91 -3.33
C LEU A 65 -12.88 1.99 -3.49
N PRO A 66 -13.39 1.98 -4.73
CA PRO A 66 -14.82 1.89 -4.98
C PRO A 66 -15.35 0.52 -4.58
N VAL A 67 -16.59 0.50 -4.12
CA VAL A 67 -17.34 -0.71 -3.85
C VAL A 67 -18.61 -0.68 -4.69
N ILE A 68 -18.74 -1.63 -5.61
CA ILE A 68 -19.85 -1.75 -6.55
C ILE A 68 -20.49 -3.13 -6.35
N ASP A 69 -21.82 -3.16 -6.22
CA ASP A 69 -22.58 -4.41 -5.98
C ASP A 69 -22.02 -5.26 -4.81
N GLY A 70 -21.50 -4.58 -3.78
CA GLY A 70 -20.92 -5.20 -2.59
C GLY A 70 -19.47 -5.71 -2.74
N ASN A 71 -18.84 -5.53 -3.90
CA ASN A 71 -17.48 -5.95 -4.18
C ASN A 71 -16.53 -4.76 -4.29
N ILE A 72 -15.30 -4.90 -3.80
CA ILE A 72 -14.24 -3.92 -4.08
C ILE A 72 -13.85 -4.08 -5.55
N GLU A 73 -13.94 -3.00 -6.30
CA GLU A 73 -13.58 -3.00 -7.72
C GLU A 73 -12.14 -2.54 -7.93
N PHE A 74 -11.44 -3.26 -8.81
CA PHE A 74 -10.08 -2.96 -9.22
C PHE A 74 -10.03 -2.74 -10.73
N GLY A 75 -9.12 -1.90 -11.20
CA GLY A 75 -8.74 -1.92 -12.61
C GLY A 75 -8.15 -3.26 -13.02
N THR A 76 -8.15 -3.58 -14.32
CA THR A 76 -7.73 -4.88 -14.87
C THR A 76 -6.38 -5.38 -14.35
N TRP A 77 -5.43 -4.47 -14.12
CA TRP A 77 -4.07 -4.80 -13.67
C TRP A 77 -3.81 -4.34 -12.23
N GLN A 78 -4.84 -3.93 -11.50
CA GLN A 78 -4.70 -3.48 -10.12
C GLN A 78 -4.88 -4.63 -9.14
N SER A 79 -3.93 -4.72 -8.22
CA SER A 79 -3.95 -5.57 -7.05
C SER A 79 -3.57 -4.72 -5.85
N LEU A 80 -4.21 -5.00 -4.71
CA LEU A 80 -3.85 -4.37 -3.45
C LEU A 80 -2.74 -5.19 -2.78
N LEU A 81 -1.54 -4.62 -2.69
CA LEU A 81 -0.37 -5.31 -2.15
C LEU A 81 0.06 -4.67 -0.82
N PHE A 82 0.46 -5.54 0.11
CA PHE A 82 1.06 -5.14 1.37
C PHE A 82 2.58 -5.10 1.24
N VAL A 83 3.21 -3.98 1.62
CA VAL A 83 4.66 -3.80 1.55
C VAL A 83 5.21 -3.58 2.96
N GLU A 84 6.03 -4.51 3.44
CA GLU A 84 6.79 -4.35 4.69
C GLU A 84 8.12 -3.67 4.37
N THR A 85 8.32 -2.46 4.90
CA THR A 85 9.55 -1.68 4.71
C THR A 85 10.50 -1.76 5.91
N ASP A 86 10.04 -2.33 7.03
CA ASP A 86 10.80 -2.42 8.28
C ASP A 86 11.83 -3.56 8.26
N VAL A 87 12.77 -3.52 9.21
CA VAL A 87 13.91 -4.43 9.27
C VAL A 87 13.58 -5.78 9.87
N TYR A 88 12.48 -5.87 10.63
CA TYR A 88 12.05 -7.07 11.35
C TYR A 88 10.58 -7.39 11.07
N PRO A 89 10.20 -8.68 11.01
CA PRO A 89 8.80 -9.07 10.96
C PRO A 89 8.04 -8.51 12.16
N ARG A 90 6.91 -7.87 11.90
CA ARG A 90 6.01 -7.36 12.94
C ARG A 90 4.58 -7.78 12.64
N GLN A 91 3.77 -7.96 13.68
CA GLN A 91 2.34 -8.04 13.50
C GLN A 91 1.80 -6.65 13.12
N ARG A 92 1.11 -6.60 11.98
CA ARG A 92 0.54 -5.37 11.44
C ARG A 92 -0.98 -5.50 11.41
N LYS A 93 -1.66 -4.42 11.79
CA LYS A 93 -3.12 -4.33 11.75
C LYS A 93 -3.51 -3.45 10.58
N LEU A 94 -4.36 -3.97 9.70
CA LEU A 94 -5.05 -3.20 8.68
C LEU A 94 -6.44 -2.83 9.22
N ILE A 95 -6.84 -1.59 9.00
CA ILE A 95 -8.17 -1.10 9.35
C ILE A 95 -8.90 -0.88 8.03
N LEU A 96 -10.05 -1.55 7.86
CA LEU A 96 -10.96 -1.35 6.74
C LEU A 96 -12.18 -0.56 7.26
N GLN A 97 -12.47 0.55 6.61
CA GLN A 97 -13.67 1.35 6.84
C GLN A 97 -14.48 1.39 5.55
N VAL A 98 -15.77 1.08 5.62
CA VAL A 98 -16.67 1.17 4.47
C VAL A 98 -17.75 2.20 4.77
N ILE A 99 -17.97 3.12 3.85
CA ILE A 99 -18.94 4.21 3.97
C ILE A 99 -19.80 4.24 2.71
N GLY A 100 -21.11 4.45 2.87
CA GLY A 100 -22.07 4.72 1.80
C GLY A 100 -23.46 4.20 2.14
N GLU A 101 -24.38 4.31 1.20
CA GLU A 101 -25.80 4.03 1.43
C GLU A 101 -26.16 2.56 1.11
N GLN A 102 -27.38 2.14 1.48
CA GLN A 102 -27.91 0.80 1.21
C GLN A 102 -28.56 0.72 -0.16
#